data_AF-A0A529VJK9-F1
#
_entry.id   AF-A0A529VJK9-F1
#
_cell.length_a   1.000
_cell.length_b   1.000
_cell.length_c   1.000
_cell.angle_alpha   90.00
_cell.angle_beta   90.00
_cell.angle_gamma   90.00
#
_symmetry.space_group_name_H-M   'P 1'
#
loop_
_entity.id
_entity.type
_entity.pdbx_description
1 polymer ?
#
loop_
_entity_poly.entity_id
_entity_poly.type
_entity_poly.pdbx_seq_one_letter_code
_entity_poly.pdbx_strand_id
1 'polypeptide(L)' 'HKEFAPWIVVRANDKRRARLAVIQRILLSLPYDGRDLDAIGKQDKKIIGEGPSFLEK' A
#
# COMPACT_ATOMS: atom_id res chain seq x y z
N HIS A 1 -8.22 -14.00 -4.04
CA HIS A 1 -8.63 -12.63 -3.68
C HIS A 1 -10.03 -12.37 -4.23
N LYS A 2 -10.79 -11.46 -3.63
CA LYS A 2 -12.09 -10.99 -4.14
C LYS A 2 -12.09 -9.47 -4.13
N GLU A 3 -13.04 -8.84 -4.82
CA GLU A 3 -13.13 -7.38 -4.90
C GLU A 3 -13.24 -6.72 -3.51
N PHE A 4 -14.06 -7.28 -2.62
CA PHE A 4 -14.21 -6.79 -1.24
C PHE A 4 -13.04 -7.17 -0.31
N ALA A 5 -12.13 -8.05 -0.75
CA ALA A 5 -11.00 -8.55 0.03
C ALA A 5 -9.79 -8.78 -0.90
N PRO A 6 -9.18 -7.70 -1.42
CA PRO A 6 -8.06 -7.80 -2.33
C PRO A 6 -6.80 -8.24 -1.58
N TRP A 7 -5.96 -9.03 -2.23
CA TRP A 7 -4.62 -9.30 -1.74
C TRP A 7 -3.71 -8.15 -2.16
N ILE A 8 -3.08 -7.52 -1.17
CA ILE A 8 -2.11 -6.45 -1.38
C ILE A 8 -0.71 -7.04 -1.25
N VAL A 9 0.09 -6.88 -2.30
CA VAL A 9 1.44 -7.43 -2.40
C VAL A 9 2.46 -6.33 -2.15
N VAL A 10 3.51 -6.62 -1.35
CA VAL A 10 4.56 -5.68 -0.99
C VAL A 10 5.94 -6.25 -1.33
N ARG A 11 6.72 -5.55 -2.16
CA ARG A 11 8.13 -5.88 -2.43
C ARG A 11 8.99 -5.38 -1.27
N ALA A 12 9.51 -6.30 -0.45
CA ALA A 12 10.10 -5.99 0.85
C ALA A 12 11.65 -6.00 0.90
N ASN A 13 12.34 -6.00 -0.24
CA ASN A 13 13.82 -5.97 -0.28
C ASN A 13 14.39 -4.73 0.44
N ASP A 14 13.73 -3.58 0.30
CA ASP A 14 13.96 -2.40 1.14
C ASP A 14 12.94 -2.39 2.29
N LYS A 15 13.38 -2.80 3.48
CA LYS A 15 12.53 -2.87 4.66
C LYS A 15 11.98 -1.51 5.10
N ARG A 16 12.73 -0.42 4.92
CA ARG A 16 12.28 0.92 5.34
C ARG A 16 11.14 1.39 4.46
N ARG A 17 11.31 1.28 3.14
CA ARG A 17 10.26 1.68 2.19
C ARG A 17 9.05 0.75 2.24
N ALA A 18 9.24 -0.55 2.46
CA ALA A 18 8.14 -1.50 2.61
C ALA A 18 7.23 -1.16 3.80
N ARG A 19 7.82 -0.83 4.96
CA ARG A 19 7.04 -0.44 6.16
C ARG A 19 6.23 0.83 5.91
N LEU A 20 6.84 1.85 5.30
CA LEU A 20 6.14 3.09 4.95
C LEU A 20 4.99 2.84 3.98
N ALA A 21 5.23 2.05 2.92
CA ALA A 21 4.19 1.74 1.93
C ALA A 21 2.98 1.02 2.52
N VAL A 22 3.19 0.10 3.48
CA VAL A 22 2.11 -0.59 4.20
C VAL A 22 1.30 0.39 5.06
N ILE A 23 1.97 1.22 5.87
CA ILE A 23 1.29 2.21 6.72
C ILE A 23 0.47 3.17 5.85
N GLN A 24 1.06 3.70 4.78
CA GLN A 24 0.36 4.58 3.82
C GLN A 24 -0.87 3.90 3.22
N ARG A 25 -0.79 2.62 2.82
CA ARG A 25 -1.95 1.91 2.26
C ARG A 25 -3.11 1.86 3.24
N ILE A 26 -2.84 1.52 4.50
CA ILE A 26 -3.87 1.42 5.54
C ILE A 26 -4.50 2.79 5.77
N LEU A 27 -3.68 3.82 6.01
CA LEU A 27 -4.15 5.18 6.26
C LEU A 27 -4.92 5.75 5.07
N LEU A 28 -4.54 5.40 3.84
CA LEU A 28 -5.27 5.85 2.64
C LEU A 28 -6.61 5.13 2.45
N SER A 29 -6.70 3.86 2.87
CA SER A 29 -7.91 3.02 2.69
C SER A 29 -9.04 3.31 3.66
N LEU A 30 -8.74 3.89 4.84
CA LEU A 30 -9.73 4.14 5.89
C LEU A 30 -10.04 5.64 5.99
N PRO A 31 -11.32 6.05 5.99
CA PRO A 31 -11.69 7.38 6.42
C PRO A 31 -11.56 7.47 7.95
N TYR A 32 -10.89 8.50 8.45
CA TYR A 32 -10.75 8.78 9.88
C TYR A 32 -10.61 10.28 10.14
N ASP A 33 -11.01 10.72 11.33
CA ASP A 33 -10.97 12.13 11.71
C ASP A 33 -9.54 12.65 11.85
N GLY A 34 -9.29 13.86 11.35
CA GLY A 34 -7.95 14.47 11.39
C GLY A 34 -6.94 13.86 10.42
N ARG A 35 -7.41 13.13 9.40
CA ARG A 35 -6.54 12.60 8.34
C ARG A 35 -5.91 13.73 7.52
N ASP A 36 -4.58 13.78 7.52
CA ASP A 36 -3.78 14.67 6.66
C ASP A 36 -3.21 13.89 5.48
N LEU A 37 -3.72 14.15 4.27
CA LEU A 37 -3.29 13.49 3.03
C LEU A 37 -1.86 13.85 2.60
N ASP A 38 -1.43 15.07 2.92
CA ASP A 38 -0.10 15.55 2.54
C ASP A 38 0.97 14.93 3.45
N ALA A 39 0.67 14.76 4.75
CA ALA A 39 1.54 14.05 5.68
C ALA A 39 1.67 12.55 5.35
N ILE A 40 0.58 11.90 4.91
CA ILE A 40 0.61 10.48 4.51
C ILE A 40 1.40 10.32 3.21
N GLY A 41 1.23 11.23 2.26
CA GLY A 41 1.86 11.19 0.95
C GLY A 41 1.26 10.14 0.01
N LYS A 42 1.97 9.85 -1.09
CA LYS A 42 1.50 8.97 -2.16
C LYS A 42 2.08 7.56 -2.04
N GLN A 43 1.29 6.57 -2.43
CA GLN A 43 1.75 5.19 -2.51
C GLN A 43 2.83 5.02 -3.59
N ASP A 44 3.86 4.27 -3.25
CA ASP A 44 4.90 3.86 -4.18
C ASP A 44 4.47 2.62 -4.98
N LYS A 45 4.08 2.83 -6.23
CA LYS A 45 3.63 1.78 -7.16
C LYS A 45 4.71 0.75 -7.52
N LYS A 46 5.99 0.98 -7.19
CA LYS A 46 7.06 -0.02 -7.38
C LYS A 46 7.17 -0.97 -6.20
N ILE A 47 6.58 -0.63 -5.05
CA ILE A 47 6.68 -1.39 -3.81
C ILE A 47 5.37 -2.10 -3.49
N ILE A 48 4.24 -1.43 -3.66
CA ILE A 48 2.93 -1.97 -3.32
C ILE A 48 2.03 -2.06 -4.55
N GLY A 49 1.32 -3.18 -4.67
CA GLY A 49 0.39 -3.46 -5.76
C GLY A 49 -0.67 -4.48 -5.36
N GLU A 50 -1.57 -4.78 -6.30
CA GLU A 50 -2.72 -5.64 -6.06
C GLU A 50 -2.66 -6.89 -6.92
N GLY A 51 -3.02 -8.02 -6.31
CA GLY A 51 -3.20 -9.28 -7.03
C GLY A 51 -1.90 -9.91 -7.57
N PRO A 52 -2.04 -11.04 -8.28
CA PRO A 52 -0.91 -11.83 -8.76
C PRO A 52 -0.14 -11.15 -9.91
N SER A 53 -0.79 -10.30 -10.70
CA SER A 53 -0.14 -9.58 -11.81
C SER A 53 1.01 -8.67 -11.36
N PHE A 54 1.01 -8.23 -10.11
CA PHE A 54 2.11 -7.42 -9.56
C PHE A 54 3.41 -8.22 -9.30
N LEU A 55 3.29 -9.55 -9.22
CA LEU A 55 4.43 -10.47 -9.08
C LEU A 55 5.02 -10.88 -10.42
N GLU A 56 4.28 -10.69 -11.51
CA GLU A 56 4.78 -10.92 -12.86
C GLU A 56 5.93 -9.93 -13.14
N LYS A 57 6.95 -10.41 -13.85
CA LYS A 57 8.23 -9.71 -14.06
C LYS A 57 8.08 -8.49 -14.95
#